data_AF-A0A928P3B9-F1
#
_entry.id   AF-A0A928P3B9-F1
#
_cell.length_a   1.000
_cell.length_b   1.000
_cell.length_c   1.000
_cell.angle_alpha   90.00
_cell.angle_beta   90.00
_cell.angle_gamma   90.00
#
_symmetry.space_group_name_H-M   'P 1'
#
loop_
_entity.id
_entity.type
_entity.pdbx_description
1 polymer ?
#
loop_
_entity_poly.entity_id
_entity_poly.type
_entity_poly.pdbx_seq_one_letter_code
_entity_poly.pdbx_strand_id
1 'polypeptide(L)'
;MDKNVSMSLLIDFYGEMLSDKQREAVELYYNEDLSLGEISDITGLTRPGVRDRLVKSEAILKNLEDKLGLLRRFEEMKEEISDIADQLESGKADPKDIIERLKKLS
;
A
#
# COMPACT_ATOMS: atom_id res chain seq x y z
N MET A 1 9.18 -2.51 -6.38
CA MET A 1 9.11 -1.69 -5.15
C MET A 1 9.91 -2.35 -4.06
N ASP A 2 10.44 -1.55 -3.13
CA ASP A 2 11.02 -2.07 -1.89
C ASP A 2 9.92 -2.72 -1.04
N LYS A 3 10.24 -3.79 -0.32
CA LYS A 3 9.26 -4.57 0.45
C LYS A 3 8.57 -3.73 1.52
N ASN A 4 9.31 -2.78 2.11
CA ASN A 4 8.77 -1.85 3.10
C ASN A 4 7.81 -0.84 2.46
N VAL A 5 8.15 -0.30 1.29
CA VAL A 5 7.28 0.64 0.54
C VAL A 5 5.96 -0.02 0.16
N SER A 6 5.99 -1.28 -0.27
CA SER A 6 4.76 -2.03 -0.55
C SER A 6 3.91 -2.25 0.70
N MET A 7 4.52 -2.41 1.88
CA MET A 7 3.76 -2.56 3.13
C MET A 7 3.14 -1.25 3.60
N SER A 8 3.84 -0.12 3.52
CA SER A 8 3.28 1.20 3.85
C SER A 8 2.04 1.51 3.01
N LEU A 9 2.09 1.23 1.70
CA LEU A 9 0.91 1.40 0.84
C LEU A 9 -0.24 0.49 1.25
N LEU A 10 0.03 -0.78 1.58
CA LEU A 10 -1.02 -1.67 2.08
C LEU A 10 -1.63 -1.16 3.39
N ILE A 11 -0.85 -0.50 4.26
CA ILE A 11 -1.37 0.15 5.48
C ILE A 11 -2.28 1.33 5.11
N ASP A 12 -1.93 2.14 4.12
CA ASP A 12 -2.80 3.26 3.69
C ASP A 12 -4.15 2.77 3.15
N PHE A 13 -4.17 1.65 2.43
CA PHE A 13 -5.40 1.08 1.84
C PHE A 13 -6.22 0.25 2.82
N TYR A 14 -5.57 -0.48 3.73
CA TYR A 14 -6.21 -1.52 4.53
C TYR A 14 -5.96 -1.40 6.04
N GLY A 15 -5.20 -0.41 6.50
CA GLY A 15 -4.82 -0.23 7.91
C GLY A 15 -6.00 -0.06 8.86
N GLU A 16 -7.09 0.54 8.40
CA GLU A 16 -8.37 0.64 9.14
C GLU A 16 -9.02 -0.71 9.45
N MET A 17 -8.62 -1.79 8.77
CA MET A 17 -9.13 -3.15 8.99
C MET A 17 -8.34 -3.91 10.07
N LEU A 18 -7.22 -3.36 10.52
CA LEU A 18 -6.45 -3.87 11.64
C LEU A 18 -7.08 -3.41 12.95
N SER A 19 -6.88 -4.18 14.03
CA SER A 19 -7.14 -3.64 15.37
C SER A 19 -6.17 -2.49 15.69
N ASP A 20 -6.55 -1.56 16.56
CA ASP A 20 -5.72 -0.41 16.95
C ASP A 20 -4.28 -0.81 17.31
N LYS A 21 -4.14 -1.91 18.07
CA LYS A 21 -2.83 -2.44 18.50
C LYS A 21 -1.99 -3.00 17.35
N GLN A 22 -2.63 -3.60 16.34
CA GLN A 22 -1.95 -4.11 15.14
C GLN A 22 -1.53 -2.97 14.24
N ARG A 23 -2.41 -1.99 14.04
CA ARG A 23 -2.15 -0.78 13.27
C ARG A 23 -0.99 0.02 13.85
N GLU A 24 -1.04 0.30 15.15
CA GLU A 24 0.05 0.99 15.87
C GLU A 24 1.39 0.28 15.62
N ALA A 25 1.45 -1.04 15.75
CA ALA A 25 2.69 -1.78 15.55
C ALA A 25 3.22 -1.67 14.11
N VAL A 26 2.37 -1.74 13.08
CA VAL A 26 2.81 -1.63 11.68
C VAL A 26 3.15 -0.19 11.29
N GLU A 27 2.48 0.82 11.83
CA GLU A 27 2.82 2.24 11.60
C GLU A 27 4.18 2.58 12.20
N LEU A 28 4.43 2.21 13.46
CA LEU A 28 5.72 2.41 14.11
C LEU A 28 6.87 1.73 13.34
N TYR A 29 6.62 0.54 12.79
CA TYR A 29 7.67 -0.22 12.09
C TYR A 29 7.91 0.26 10.65
N TYR A 30 6.85 0.45 9.86
CA TYR A 30 6.97 0.73 8.42
C TYR A 30 6.97 2.20 8.06
N ASN A 31 6.34 3.06 8.88
CA ASN A 31 6.22 4.49 8.59
C ASN A 31 7.12 5.36 9.48
N GLU A 32 7.44 4.90 10.69
CA GLU A 32 8.36 5.61 11.60
C GLU A 32 9.76 4.98 11.69
N ASP A 33 10.02 3.91 10.93
CA ASP A 33 11.30 3.20 10.88
C ASP A 33 11.83 2.71 12.25
N LEU A 34 10.96 2.49 13.23
CA LEU A 34 11.36 2.03 14.56
C LEU A 34 11.77 0.56 14.55
N SER A 35 12.82 0.25 15.31
CA SER A 35 13.26 -1.13 15.53
C SER A 35 12.28 -1.91 16.43
N LEU A 36 12.34 -3.25 16.37
CA LEU A 36 11.57 -4.12 17.26
C LEU A 36 11.84 -3.85 18.75
N GLY A 37 13.01 -3.29 19.08
CA GLY A 37 13.36 -2.90 20.45
C GLY A 37 12.61 -1.63 20.87
N GLU A 38 12.65 -0.59 20.04
CA GLU A 38 11.93 0.66 20.31
C GLU A 38 10.41 0.44 20.40
N ILE A 39 9.86 -0.39 19.51
CA ILE A 39 8.44 -0.76 19.56
C ILE A 39 8.12 -1.60 20.80
N SER A 40 9.04 -2.47 21.23
CA SER A 40 8.89 -3.24 22.47
C SER A 40 8.80 -2.32 23.70
N ASP A 41 9.61 -1.27 23.73
CA ASP A 41 9.62 -0.28 24.81
C ASP A 41 8.34 0.58 24.82
N ILE A 42 7.80 0.92 23.65
CA ILE A 42 6.55 1.70 23.51
C ILE A 42 5.31 0.86 23.87
N THR A 43 5.21 -0.35 23.31
CA THR A 43 3.98 -1.17 23.38
C THR A 43 3.92 -2.08 24.61
N GLY A 44 5.02 -2.20 25.36
CA GLY A 44 5.15 -3.13 26.50
C GLY A 44 5.17 -4.62 26.10
N LEU A 45 5.21 -4.93 24.81
CA LEU A 45 5.42 -6.29 24.32
C LEU A 45 6.89 -6.67 24.43
N THR A 46 7.17 -7.97 24.43
CA THR A 46 8.53 -8.46 24.18
C THR A 46 8.87 -8.37 22.69
N ARG A 47 10.16 -8.28 22.32
CA ARG A 47 10.58 -8.29 20.91
C ARG A 47 9.97 -9.44 20.07
N PRO A 48 9.90 -10.70 20.56
CA PRO A 48 9.17 -11.76 19.85
C PRO A 48 7.67 -11.48 19.70
N GLY A 49 7.04 -10.86 20.71
CA GLY A 49 5.64 -10.46 20.65
C GLY A 49 5.37 -9.36 19.62
N VAL A 50 6.25 -8.36 19.51
CA VAL A 50 6.19 -7.34 18.45
C VAL A 50 6.29 -8.00 17.09
N ARG A 51 7.28 -8.88 16.89
CA ARG A 51 7.46 -9.60 15.63
C ARG A 51 6.24 -10.44 15.24
N ASP A 52 5.67 -11.19 16.18
CA ASP A 52 4.45 -11.97 15.94
C ASP A 52 3.28 -11.09 15.52
N ARG A 53 3.12 -9.93 16.18
CA ARG A 53 2.09 -8.95 15.83
C ARG A 53 2.28 -8.38 14.42
N LEU A 54 3.50 -8.01 14.05
CA LEU A 54 3.82 -7.52 12.70
C LEU A 54 3.49 -8.57 11.64
N VAL A 55 3.95 -9.81 11.82
CA VAL A 55 3.72 -10.90 10.85
C VAL A 55 2.23 -11.18 10.67
N LYS A 56 1.44 -11.19 11.75
CA LYS A 56 0.00 -11.38 11.67
C LYS A 56 -0.70 -10.21 10.96
N SER A 57 -0.28 -8.98 11.23
CA SER A 57 -0.83 -7.78 10.60
C SER A 57 -0.51 -7.75 9.10
N GLU A 58 0.73 -8.05 8.73
CA GLU A 58 1.14 -8.23 7.33
C GLU A 58 0.28 -9.26 6.60
N ALA A 59 0.02 -10.40 7.24
CA ALA A 59 -0.79 -11.47 6.64
C ALA A 59 -2.24 -11.02 6.39
N ILE A 60 -2.82 -10.22 7.30
CA ILE A 60 -4.16 -9.65 7.13
C ILE A 60 -4.17 -8.69 5.94
N LEU A 61 -3.24 -7.73 5.91
CA LEU A 61 -3.17 -6.72 4.84
C LEU A 61 -2.97 -7.36 3.45
N LYS A 62 -2.05 -8.33 3.35
CA LYS A 62 -1.82 -9.08 2.10
C LYS A 62 -3.05 -9.89 1.68
N ASN A 63 -3.74 -10.53 2.63
CA ASN A 63 -4.96 -11.28 2.31
C ASN A 63 -6.09 -10.38 1.80
N LEU A 64 -6.18 -9.16 2.32
CA LEU A 64 -7.13 -8.16 1.85
C LEU A 64 -6.79 -7.72 0.42
N GLU A 65 -5.52 -7.45 0.12
CA GLU A 65 -5.08 -7.13 -1.25
C GLU A 65 -5.29 -8.30 -2.22
N ASP A 66 -5.03 -9.54 -1.80
CA ASP A 66 -5.27 -10.72 -2.64
C ASP A 66 -6.76 -10.86 -3.02
N LYS A 67 -7.67 -10.45 -2.13
CA LYS A 67 -9.12 -10.54 -2.34
C LYS A 67 -9.73 -9.33 -3.04
N LEU A 68 -9.24 -8.13 -2.74
CA LEU A 68 -9.85 -6.88 -3.16
C LEU A 68 -9.06 -6.17 -4.27
N GLY A 69 -7.75 -6.37 -4.32
CA GLY A 69 -6.87 -5.86 -5.37
C GLY A 69 -6.84 -4.34 -5.48
N LEU A 70 -7.04 -3.60 -4.38
CA LEU A 70 -7.22 -2.14 -4.47
C LEU A 70 -5.89 -1.45 -4.79
N LEU A 71 -4.80 -1.89 -4.17
CA LEU A 71 -3.49 -1.30 -4.44
C LEU A 71 -3.07 -1.58 -5.87
N ARG A 72 -3.19 -2.84 -6.34
CA ARG A 72 -2.88 -3.20 -7.72
C ARG A 72 -3.69 -2.40 -8.74
N ARG A 73 -5.01 -2.27 -8.55
CA ARG A 73 -5.86 -1.47 -9.45
C ARG A 73 -5.48 0.01 -9.42
N PHE A 74 -5.06 0.53 -8.27
CA PHE A 74 -4.59 1.90 -8.15
C PHE A 74 -3.27 2.11 -8.91
N GLU A 75 -2.33 1.17 -8.81
CA GLU A 75 -1.07 1.21 -9.56
C GLU A 75 -1.31 1.13 -11.07
N GLU A 76 -2.15 0.19 -11.53
CA GLU A 76 -2.56 0.06 -12.94
C GLU A 76 -3.18 1.37 -13.47
N MET A 77 -4.10 1.96 -12.70
CA MET A 77 -4.72 3.24 -13.08
C MET A 77 -3.70 4.37 -13.13
N LYS A 78 -2.75 4.41 -12.19
CA LYS A 78 -1.69 5.43 -12.15
C LYS A 78 -0.76 5.31 -13.37
N GLU A 79 -0.36 4.10 -13.74
CA GLU A 79 0.45 3.85 -14.93
C GLU A 79 -0.29 4.29 -16.20
N GLU A 80 -1.57 3.92 -16.33
CA GLU A 80 -2.40 4.28 -17.48
C GLU A 80 -2.55 5.80 -17.61
N ILE A 81 -2.79 6.51 -16.51
CA ILE A 81 -2.86 7.98 -16.50
C ILE A 81 -1.52 8.60 -16.90
N SER A 82 -0.40 8.05 -16.43
CA SER A 82 0.93 8.53 -16.78
C SER A 82 1.20 8.37 -18.27
N ASP A 83 0.88 7.22 -18.86
CA ASP A 83 1.05 6.98 -20.29
C ASP A 83 0.16 7.90 -21.13
N ILE A 84 -1.10 8.10 -20.71
CA ILE A 84 -2.00 9.09 -21.34
C ILE A 84 -1.38 10.49 -21.33
N ALA A 85 -0.82 10.91 -20.19
CA ALA A 85 -0.17 12.22 -20.07
C ALA A 85 1.03 12.36 -21.02
N ASP A 86 1.92 11.36 -21.07
CA ASP A 86 3.09 11.34 -21.95
C ASP A 86 2.70 11.38 -23.43
N GLN A 87 1.65 10.65 -23.81
CA GLN A 87 1.14 10.64 -25.19
C GLN A 87 0.55 11.99 -25.60
N LEU A 88 -0.15 12.67 -24.68
CA LEU A 88 -0.67 14.02 -24.90
C LEU A 88 0.46 15.04 -25.06
N GLU A 89 1.49 14.98 -24.21
CA GLU A 89 2.66 15.87 -24.30
C GLU A 89 3.45 15.68 -25.60
N SER A 90 3.59 14.43 -26.06
CA SER A 90 4.29 14.12 -27.31
C SER A 90 3.53 14.53 -28.58
N GLY A 91 2.25 14.92 -28.46
CA GLY A 91 1.38 15.30 -29.57
C GLY A 91 1.06 14.14 -30.53
N LYS A 92 1.32 12.89 -30.14
CA LYS A 92 1.11 11.68 -30.96
C LYS A 92 -0.21 10.96 -30.69
N ALA A 93 -0.96 11.42 -29.69
CA ALA A 93 -2.21 10.78 -29.29
C ALA A 93 -3.39 11.13 -30.22
N ASP A 94 -4.19 10.14 -30.58
CA ASP A 94 -5.53 10.39 -31.12
C ASP A 94 -6.49 10.73 -29.96
N PRO A 95 -7.16 11.90 -29.96
CA PRO A 95 -8.13 12.24 -28.92
C PRO A 95 -9.22 11.19 -28.68
N LYS A 96 -9.60 10.42 -29.71
CA LYS A 96 -10.60 9.35 -29.55
C LYS A 96 -10.07 8.18 -28.73
N ASP A 97 -8.82 7.80 -28.95
CA ASP A 97 -8.15 6.72 -28.21
C ASP A 97 -8.01 7.10 -26.73
N ILE A 98 -7.59 8.34 -26.45
CA ILE A 98 -7.50 8.88 -25.09
C ILE A 98 -8.86 8.84 -24.37
N ILE A 99 -9.94 9.27 -25.04
CA ILE A 99 -11.29 9.22 -24.45
C ILE A 99 -11.73 7.78 -24.16
N GLU A 100 -11.40 6.82 -25.03
CA GLU A 100 -11.73 5.41 -24.79
C GLU A 100 -10.98 4.84 -23.59
N ARG A 101 -9.69 5.11 -23.48
CA ARG A 101 -8.84 4.68 -22.36
C ARG A 101 -9.30 5.28 -21.03
N LEU A 102 -9.59 6.58 -21.00
CA LEU A 102 -10.15 7.24 -19.81
C LEU A 102 -11.49 6.64 -19.35
N LYS A 103 -12.36 6.22 -20.29
CA LYS A 103 -13.61 5.54 -19.96
C LYS A 103 -13.42 4.16 -19.33
N LYS A 104 -12.31 3.47 -19.62
CA LYS A 104 -11.98 2.16 -19.02
C LYS A 104 -11.47 2.29 -17.58
N LEU A 105 -11.07 3.49 -17.17
CA LEU A 105 -10.65 3.81 -15.80
C LEU A 105 -11.81 4.21 -14.87
N SER A 106 -12.99 4.51 -15.44
CA SER A 106 -14.21 4.87 -14.70
C SER A 106 -14.98 3.63 -14.22
#